data_AF-A0A2V5Z9W5-F1
#
_entry.id   AF-A0A2V5Z9W5-F1
#
_cell.length_a   1.000
_cell.length_b   1.000
_cell.length_c   1.000
_cell.angle_alpha   90.00
_cell.angle_beta   90.00
_cell.angle_gamma   90.00
#
_symmetry.space_group_name_H-M   'P 1'
#
loop_
_entity.id
_entity.type
_entity.pdbx_description
1 polymer ?
#
loop_
_entity_poly.entity_id
_entity_poly.type
_entity_poly.pdbx_seq_one_letter_code
_entity_poly.pdbx_strand_id
1 'polypeptide(L)'
;MQATPTPTPTATASPTATPTVTGTPTATPTATATATATATATATPTPTPTPRSSPTPTPTATATPSTTPFNCVEGQAFWRNHAEWPVTQLQLGNVTYSREELQSILQTPALQINGLISVARHEIAAKLNIASGADGSCIQQTLADLDAFIGDLVVPPVGSGFLLPRDVAGFVSTLTQYNTGFLCSPHCGSPAPLTRPTPTPRTISPTPAPRPTPPGHITPVPPPPSPRPTPYPRP
;
A
#
# COMPACT_ATOMS: atom_id res chain seq x y z
N MET A 1 -0.86 -90.10 -36.48
CA MET A 1 -0.49 -89.28 -37.66
C MET A 1 -1.32 -88.00 -37.64
N GLN A 2 -0.70 -86.97 -37.08
CA GLN A 2 -0.75 -85.52 -37.37
C GLN A 2 -1.90 -84.88 -38.18
N ALA A 3 -2.50 -83.83 -37.59
CA ALA A 3 -2.63 -82.46 -38.13
C ALA A 3 -3.20 -81.54 -37.02
N THR A 4 -2.35 -80.74 -36.34
CA THR A 4 -2.15 -79.27 -36.47
C THR A 4 -3.45 -78.42 -36.52
N PRO A 5 -3.76 -77.63 -35.47
CA PRO A 5 -4.82 -76.61 -35.54
C PRO A 5 -4.26 -75.20 -35.78
N THR A 6 -4.86 -74.45 -36.71
CA THR A 6 -4.58 -73.03 -37.02
C THR A 6 -5.81 -72.40 -37.71
N PRO A 7 -6.08 -71.09 -37.63
CA PRO A 7 -6.22 -70.21 -36.48
C PRO A 7 -7.65 -69.65 -36.34
N THR A 8 -7.89 -68.97 -35.21
CA THR A 8 -9.14 -68.29 -34.80
C THR A 8 -9.47 -67.06 -35.65
N PRO A 9 -10.71 -66.90 -36.17
CA PRO A 9 -11.17 -65.62 -36.69
C PRO A 9 -11.77 -64.73 -35.58
N THR A 10 -11.34 -63.48 -35.56
CA THR A 10 -11.81 -62.38 -34.70
C THR A 10 -13.21 -61.91 -35.14
N ALA A 11 -14.15 -61.80 -34.19
CA ALA A 11 -15.47 -61.22 -34.45
C ALA A 11 -15.41 -59.68 -34.37
N THR A 12 -15.62 -59.02 -35.51
CA THR A 12 -15.83 -57.56 -35.59
C THR A 12 -17.32 -57.27 -35.45
N ALA A 13 -17.73 -56.60 -34.39
CA ALA A 13 -19.08 -56.06 -34.26
C ALA A 13 -19.17 -54.73 -35.02
N SER A 14 -20.15 -54.64 -35.94
CA SER A 14 -20.57 -53.38 -36.56
C SER A 14 -22.08 -53.25 -36.40
N PRO A 15 -22.59 -52.36 -35.55
CA PRO A 15 -24.00 -52.01 -35.58
C PRO A 15 -24.17 -50.73 -36.39
N THR A 16 -25.23 -50.68 -37.18
CA THR A 16 -26.45 -49.91 -36.83
C THR A 16 -27.32 -49.81 -38.08
N ALA A 17 -28.52 -50.38 -38.00
CA ALA A 17 -29.52 -50.29 -39.06
C ALA A 17 -30.12 -48.88 -39.11
N THR A 18 -30.18 -48.34 -40.33
CA THR A 18 -30.80 -47.07 -40.72
C THR A 18 -32.33 -47.16 -40.67
N PRO A 19 -33.04 -46.29 -39.93
CA PRO A 19 -34.48 -46.12 -40.16
C PRO A 19 -34.71 -45.18 -41.35
N THR A 20 -35.29 -45.73 -42.40
CA THR A 20 -35.91 -44.99 -43.51
C THR A 20 -37.24 -44.39 -43.04
N VAL A 21 -37.42 -43.07 -43.17
CA VAL A 21 -38.76 -42.47 -43.19
C VAL A 21 -38.89 -41.62 -44.45
N THR A 22 -39.68 -42.16 -45.37
CA THR A 22 -40.19 -41.50 -46.57
C THR A 22 -41.38 -40.63 -46.19
N GLY A 23 -41.37 -39.38 -46.63
CA GLY A 23 -42.52 -38.49 -46.55
C GLY A 23 -42.26 -37.18 -47.28
N THR A 24 -42.60 -37.14 -48.57
CA THR A 24 -42.77 -35.90 -49.35
C THR A 24 -44.26 -35.81 -49.65
N PRO A 25 -44.92 -34.67 -49.34
CA PRO A 25 -45.15 -33.74 -50.43
C PRO A 25 -45.03 -32.25 -50.05
N THR A 26 -44.36 -31.55 -50.95
CA THR A 26 -44.58 -30.19 -51.47
C THR A 26 -45.75 -29.40 -50.88
N ALA A 27 -45.43 -28.35 -50.13
CA ALA A 27 -46.26 -27.16 -50.03
C ALA A 27 -45.63 -26.06 -50.89
N THR A 28 -46.40 -25.48 -51.80
CA THR A 28 -46.03 -24.28 -52.56
C THR A 28 -46.39 -23.05 -51.71
N PRO A 29 -45.43 -22.30 -51.15
CA PRO A 29 -45.74 -20.99 -50.59
C PRO A 29 -45.75 -19.95 -51.72
N THR A 30 -46.92 -19.39 -51.98
CA THR A 30 -47.12 -18.16 -52.76
C THR A 30 -46.36 -17.03 -52.10
N ALA A 31 -45.31 -16.51 -52.75
CA ALA A 31 -44.62 -15.31 -52.29
C ALA A 31 -45.50 -14.08 -52.56
N THR A 32 -46.14 -13.53 -51.52
CA THR A 32 -46.62 -12.15 -51.53
C THR A 32 -45.72 -11.34 -50.62
N ALA A 33 -44.69 -10.72 -51.19
CA ALA A 33 -43.86 -9.76 -50.48
C ALA A 33 -44.57 -8.40 -50.50
N THR A 34 -44.99 -7.93 -49.33
CA THR A 34 -45.18 -6.49 -49.09
C THR A 34 -44.50 -6.17 -47.77
N ALA A 35 -43.17 -6.03 -47.84
CA ALA A 35 -42.39 -5.50 -46.75
C ALA A 35 -42.41 -3.97 -46.85
N THR A 36 -43.25 -3.33 -46.05
CA THR A 36 -43.13 -1.91 -45.74
C THR A 36 -41.92 -1.74 -44.83
N ALA A 37 -40.80 -1.25 -45.38
CA ALA A 37 -39.63 -0.92 -44.58
C ALA A 37 -39.99 0.22 -43.61
N THR A 38 -40.20 -0.12 -42.35
CA THR A 38 -40.25 0.86 -41.26
C THR A 38 -38.82 1.08 -40.81
N ALA A 39 -38.26 2.26 -41.11
CA ALA A 39 -36.93 2.64 -40.63
C ALA A 39 -36.97 2.74 -39.10
N THR A 40 -36.39 1.76 -38.41
CA THR A 40 -36.13 1.86 -36.97
C THR A 40 -35.00 2.87 -36.78
N ALA A 41 -35.33 4.05 -36.26
CA ALA A 41 -34.34 5.03 -35.84
C ALA A 41 -33.40 4.40 -34.80
N THR A 42 -32.13 4.26 -35.15
CA THR A 42 -31.08 3.86 -34.22
C THR A 42 -30.94 4.98 -33.18
N ALA A 43 -31.38 4.71 -31.95
CA ALA A 43 -31.10 5.61 -30.83
C ALA A 43 -29.57 5.73 -30.68
N THR A 44 -29.05 6.93 -30.91
CA THR A 44 -27.67 7.28 -30.60
C THR A 44 -27.45 7.03 -29.11
N PRO A 45 -26.45 6.25 -28.69
CA PRO A 45 -26.16 6.09 -27.27
C PRO A 45 -25.80 7.47 -26.71
N THR A 46 -26.67 8.01 -25.87
CA THR A 46 -26.38 9.18 -25.05
C THR A 46 -25.09 8.91 -24.28
N PRO A 47 -24.08 9.80 -24.31
CA PRO A 47 -22.88 9.61 -23.51
C PRO A 47 -23.30 9.51 -22.04
N THR A 48 -23.13 8.32 -21.47
CA THR A 48 -23.27 8.08 -20.04
C THR A 48 -22.37 9.10 -19.32
N PRO A 49 -22.90 9.94 -18.41
CA PRO A 49 -22.07 10.85 -17.66
C PRO A 49 -21.00 10.03 -16.95
N THR A 50 -19.75 10.28 -17.31
CA THR A 50 -18.59 9.73 -16.61
C THR A 50 -18.76 10.11 -15.14
N PRO A 51 -18.70 9.18 -14.18
CA PRO A 51 -18.80 9.53 -12.77
C PRO A 51 -17.64 10.49 -12.48
N ARG A 52 -17.98 11.77 -12.33
CA ARG A 52 -17.07 12.78 -11.82
C ARG A 52 -16.73 12.32 -10.41
N SER A 53 -15.45 12.05 -10.14
CA SER A 53 -14.96 11.80 -8.78
C SER A 53 -15.50 12.91 -7.89
N SER A 54 -16.51 12.57 -7.09
CA SER A 54 -16.98 13.44 -6.03
C SER A 54 -15.79 13.65 -5.10
N PRO A 55 -15.53 14.88 -4.60
CA PRO A 55 -14.54 15.04 -3.56
C PRO A 55 -14.96 14.12 -2.40
N THR A 56 -14.10 13.15 -2.09
CA THR A 56 -14.21 12.32 -0.90
C THR A 56 -14.40 13.27 0.29
N PRO A 57 -15.43 13.09 1.12
CA PRO A 57 -15.60 13.94 2.29
C PRO A 57 -14.32 13.84 3.13
N THR A 58 -13.65 14.96 3.34
CA THR A 58 -12.50 15.04 4.23
C THR A 58 -12.98 14.60 5.63
N PRO A 59 -12.39 13.55 6.25
CA PRO A 59 -12.85 13.05 7.53
C PRO A 59 -12.71 14.16 8.58
N THR A 60 -13.84 14.76 8.95
CA THR A 60 -13.89 15.73 10.03
C THR A 60 -14.13 14.94 11.31
N ALA A 61 -13.06 14.66 12.04
CA ALA A 61 -13.17 14.08 13.37
C ALA A 61 -13.99 15.03 14.25
N THR A 62 -15.11 14.56 14.79
CA THR A 62 -15.92 15.34 15.73
C THR A 62 -15.18 15.37 17.06
N ALA A 63 -14.44 16.46 17.31
CA ALA A 63 -13.69 16.64 18.55
C ALA A 63 -14.64 16.80 19.74
N THR A 64 -14.34 16.08 20.82
CA THR A 64 -14.95 16.28 22.15
C THR A 64 -13.93 17.04 22.99
N PRO A 65 -14.31 17.97 23.87
CA PRO A 65 -13.36 18.64 24.75
C PRO A 65 -12.80 17.64 25.77
N SER A 66 -11.65 17.04 25.49
CA SER A 66 -10.85 16.27 26.46
C SER A 66 -9.54 17.01 26.75
N THR A 67 -9.05 16.84 27.97
CA THR A 67 -8.11 17.71 28.68
C THR A 67 -6.69 17.67 28.09
N THR A 68 -6.20 18.85 27.70
CA THR A 68 -4.80 19.18 27.34
C THR A 68 -4.25 18.45 26.12
N PRO A 69 -4.03 19.14 24.98
CA PRO A 69 -3.36 18.53 23.84
C PRO A 69 -1.93 18.14 24.23
N PHE A 70 -1.58 16.89 23.95
CA PHE A 70 -0.21 16.39 24.08
C PHE A 70 0.42 16.56 22.70
N ASN A 71 1.34 17.51 22.54
CA ASN A 71 2.06 17.80 21.29
C ASN A 71 3.10 16.71 20.93
N CYS A 72 2.76 15.45 21.19
CA CYS A 72 3.61 14.27 21.09
C CYS A 72 2.76 13.04 20.76
N VAL A 73 3.41 11.97 20.29
CA VAL A 73 2.73 10.70 19.98
C VAL A 73 2.80 9.72 21.14
N GLU A 74 1.73 8.94 21.26
CA GLU A 74 1.64 7.76 22.10
C GLU A 74 1.47 6.50 21.23
N GLY A 75 1.98 5.38 21.76
CA GLY A 75 1.91 4.09 21.09
C GLY A 75 0.49 3.48 21.11
N GLN A 76 0.29 2.45 20.29
CA GLN A 76 -1.01 1.76 20.21
C GLN A 76 -1.52 1.22 21.56
N ALA A 77 -0.61 0.73 22.40
CA ALA A 77 -0.98 0.15 23.70
C ALA A 77 -1.62 1.18 24.64
N PHE A 78 -1.19 2.45 24.56
CA PHE A 78 -1.80 3.56 25.28
C PHE A 78 -3.25 3.71 24.84
N TRP A 79 -3.49 3.94 23.54
CA TRP A 79 -4.84 4.17 23.00
C TRP A 79 -5.81 3.02 23.26
N ARG A 80 -5.33 1.78 23.20
CA ARG A 80 -6.13 0.57 23.51
C ARG A 80 -6.65 0.56 24.96
N ASN A 81 -5.88 1.09 25.89
CA ASN A 81 -6.16 1.04 27.33
C ASN A 81 -6.67 2.39 27.88
N HIS A 82 -6.71 3.43 27.06
CA HIS A 82 -7.03 4.79 27.51
C HIS A 82 -8.53 5.08 27.47
N ALA A 83 -9.06 5.61 28.58
CA ALA A 83 -10.49 5.82 28.80
C ALA A 83 -11.02 7.14 28.21
N GLU A 84 -10.17 8.07 27.78
CA GLU A 84 -10.60 9.36 27.24
C GLU A 84 -9.99 9.62 25.87
N TRP A 85 -10.78 9.42 24.82
CA TRP A 85 -10.32 9.76 23.46
C TRP A 85 -10.75 11.18 23.11
N PRO A 86 -9.94 11.94 22.36
CA PRO A 86 -10.30 13.30 21.92
C PRO A 86 -11.49 13.32 20.94
N VAL A 87 -11.89 12.14 20.43
CA VAL A 87 -12.92 11.95 19.41
C VAL A 87 -13.79 10.75 19.77
N THR A 88 -15.06 10.79 19.35
CA THR A 88 -16.01 9.68 19.55
C THR A 88 -16.17 8.80 18.32
N GLN A 89 -15.61 9.20 17.18
CA GLN A 89 -15.67 8.47 15.93
C GLN A 89 -14.44 8.78 15.06
N LEU A 90 -14.05 7.80 14.24
CA LEU A 90 -13.00 7.94 13.23
C LEU A 90 -13.42 7.21 11.96
N GLN A 91 -13.02 7.75 10.82
CA GLN A 91 -13.16 7.08 9.54
C GLN A 91 -11.90 6.28 9.24
N LEU A 92 -12.06 5.04 8.75
CA LEU A 92 -11.00 4.23 8.13
C LEU A 92 -11.50 3.82 6.74
N GLY A 93 -10.79 4.22 5.70
CA GLY A 93 -11.31 4.15 4.34
C GLY A 93 -12.58 4.99 4.17
N ASN A 94 -13.65 4.38 3.67
CA ASN A 94 -14.96 5.03 3.51
C ASN A 94 -15.90 4.76 4.69
N VAL A 95 -15.49 3.95 5.67
CA VAL A 95 -16.34 3.50 6.78
C VAL A 95 -16.08 4.35 8.02
N THR A 96 -17.14 4.91 8.60
CA THR A 96 -17.06 5.62 9.88
C THR A 96 -17.36 4.65 11.02
N TYR A 97 -16.46 4.58 11.99
CA TYR A 97 -16.57 3.72 13.16
C TYR A 97 -16.81 4.56 14.41
N SER A 98 -17.71 4.06 15.25
CA SER A 98 -17.88 4.53 16.62
C SER A 98 -16.66 4.20 17.47
N ARG A 99 -16.54 4.89 18.61
CA ARG A 99 -15.50 4.65 19.60
C ARG A 99 -15.45 3.18 20.04
N GLU A 100 -16.60 2.57 20.30
CA GLU A 100 -16.71 1.20 20.79
C GLU A 100 -16.18 0.20 19.74
N GLU A 101 -16.53 0.43 18.47
CA GLU A 101 -16.03 -0.36 17.34
C GLU A 101 -14.51 -0.22 17.19
N LEU A 102 -13.97 1.01 17.25
CA LEU A 102 -12.53 1.27 17.18
C LEU A 102 -11.78 0.60 18.33
N GLN A 103 -12.35 0.63 19.54
CA GLN A 103 -11.78 -0.05 20.70
C GLN A 103 -11.74 -1.56 20.50
N SER A 104 -12.79 -2.17 19.92
CA SER A 104 -12.82 -3.60 19.59
C SER A 104 -11.73 -3.99 18.58
N ILE A 105 -11.45 -3.13 17.59
CA ILE A 105 -10.39 -3.32 16.59
C ILE A 105 -9.00 -3.24 17.26
N LEU A 106 -8.78 -2.28 18.16
CA LEU A 106 -7.50 -2.14 18.88
C LEU A 106 -7.20 -3.34 19.81
N GLN A 107 -8.25 -3.90 20.42
CA GLN A 107 -8.18 -5.07 21.31
C GLN A 107 -8.02 -6.38 20.54
N THR A 108 -8.43 -6.42 19.27
CA THR A 108 -8.24 -7.60 18.43
C THR A 108 -6.74 -7.89 18.28
N PRO A 109 -6.30 -9.13 18.54
CA PRO A 109 -4.92 -9.52 18.33
C PRO A 109 -4.52 -9.22 16.88
N ALA A 110 -3.37 -8.58 16.66
CA ALA A 110 -2.85 -8.44 15.31
C ALA A 110 -2.56 -9.82 14.74
N LEU A 111 -3.47 -10.32 13.91
CA LEU A 111 -3.27 -11.53 13.14
C LEU A 111 -2.35 -11.17 11.98
N GLN A 112 -1.16 -11.76 11.95
CA GLN A 112 -0.22 -11.61 10.83
C GLN A 112 -0.80 -12.06 9.49
N ILE A 113 -1.96 -12.74 9.50
CA ILE A 113 -2.68 -13.22 8.32
C ILE A 113 -3.53 -12.13 7.69
N ASN A 114 -4.15 -11.23 8.48
CA ASN A 114 -5.03 -10.18 7.95
C ASN A 114 -4.36 -8.81 8.08
N GLY A 115 -3.81 -8.34 6.96
CA GLY A 115 -3.17 -7.03 6.87
C GLY A 115 -4.10 -5.87 7.21
N LEU A 116 -5.41 -6.00 6.95
CA LEU A 116 -6.37 -4.94 7.26
C LEU A 116 -6.45 -4.68 8.78
N ILE A 117 -6.48 -5.74 9.59
CA ILE A 117 -6.44 -5.60 11.06
C ILE A 117 -5.11 -4.96 11.48
N SER A 118 -3.99 -5.41 10.90
CA SER A 118 -2.68 -4.86 11.22
C SER A 118 -2.59 -3.36 10.92
N VAL A 119 -3.01 -2.91 9.73
CA VAL A 119 -2.87 -1.50 9.34
C VAL A 119 -3.88 -0.60 10.06
N ALA A 120 -5.15 -1.02 10.17
CA ALA A 120 -6.18 -0.26 10.89
C ALA A 120 -5.76 0.04 12.33
N ARG A 121 -5.15 -0.93 12.99
CA ARG A 121 -4.59 -0.82 14.33
C ARG A 121 -3.55 0.29 14.49
N HIS A 122 -2.71 0.53 13.47
CA HIS A 122 -1.73 1.62 13.47
C HIS A 122 -2.35 2.95 13.07
N GLU A 123 -3.30 2.91 12.13
CA GLU A 123 -4.03 4.08 11.65
C GLU A 123 -4.88 4.72 12.74
N ILE A 124 -5.60 3.92 13.53
CA ILE A 124 -6.38 4.39 14.68
C ILE A 124 -5.47 5.14 15.66
N ALA A 125 -4.33 4.56 16.04
CA ALA A 125 -3.38 5.22 16.94
C ALA A 125 -2.85 6.54 16.33
N ALA A 126 -2.55 6.56 15.04
CA ALA A 126 -2.05 7.76 14.37
C ALA A 126 -3.11 8.87 14.33
N LYS A 127 -4.35 8.54 13.96
CA LYS A 127 -5.48 9.49 13.93
C LYS A 127 -5.81 10.02 15.34
N LEU A 128 -5.72 9.19 16.38
CA LEU A 128 -5.89 9.62 17.77
C LEU A 128 -4.76 10.54 18.25
N ASN A 129 -3.51 10.24 17.92
CA ASN A 129 -2.37 11.13 18.21
C ASN A 129 -2.58 12.52 17.59
N ILE A 130 -2.97 12.59 16.32
CA ILE A 130 -3.26 13.86 15.62
C ILE A 130 -4.42 14.60 16.29
N ALA A 131 -5.49 13.88 16.62
CA ALA A 131 -6.65 14.47 17.32
C ALA A 131 -6.29 14.98 18.72
N SER A 132 -5.28 14.40 19.37
CA SER A 132 -4.73 14.87 20.65
C SER A 132 -3.69 15.98 20.52
N GLY A 133 -3.39 16.46 19.31
CA GLY A 133 -2.53 17.62 19.06
C GLY A 133 -1.10 17.30 18.61
N ALA A 134 -0.78 16.05 18.30
CA ALA A 134 0.49 15.70 17.65
C ALA A 134 0.56 16.27 16.22
N ASP A 135 1.76 16.67 15.77
CA ASP A 135 1.98 17.06 14.37
C ASP A 135 1.88 15.82 13.47
N GLY A 136 0.88 15.79 12.58
CA GLY A 136 0.66 14.72 11.61
C GLY A 136 1.09 15.05 10.18
N SER A 137 1.71 16.20 9.93
CA SER A 137 1.99 16.74 8.59
C SER A 137 2.76 15.75 7.70
N CYS A 138 3.69 14.98 8.28
CA CYS A 138 4.51 14.00 7.57
C CYS A 138 3.77 12.74 7.12
N ILE A 139 2.58 12.45 7.66
CA ILE A 139 1.80 11.24 7.31
C ILE A 139 0.45 11.56 6.67
N GLN A 140 0.12 12.83 6.41
CA GLN A 140 -1.16 13.21 5.80
C GLN A 140 -1.41 12.48 4.48
N GLN A 141 -0.40 12.44 3.60
CA GLN A 141 -0.52 11.71 2.34
C GLN A 141 -0.64 10.19 2.57
N THR A 142 0.12 9.64 3.51
CA THR A 142 0.04 8.22 3.87
C THR A 142 -1.35 7.82 4.34
N LEU A 143 -2.01 8.66 5.14
CA LEU A 143 -3.37 8.43 5.60
C LEU A 143 -4.38 8.52 4.45
N ALA A 144 -4.25 9.51 3.56
CA ALA A 144 -5.13 9.65 2.40
C ALA A 144 -5.00 8.46 1.42
N ASP A 145 -3.78 8.03 1.15
CA ASP A 145 -3.51 6.87 0.29
C ASP A 145 -4.03 5.58 0.94
N LEU A 146 -3.88 5.44 2.26
CA LEU A 146 -4.40 4.30 3.01
C LEU A 146 -5.94 4.27 3.01
N ASP A 147 -6.59 5.41 3.23
CA ASP A 147 -8.05 5.52 3.18
C ASP A 147 -8.57 5.11 1.79
N ALA A 148 -7.94 5.59 0.71
CA ALA A 148 -8.28 5.16 -0.65
C ALA A 148 -8.02 3.65 -0.89
N PHE A 149 -6.97 3.10 -0.29
CA PHE A 149 -6.61 1.69 -0.41
C PHE A 149 -7.58 0.77 0.35
N ILE A 150 -8.03 1.18 1.53
CA ILE A 150 -9.03 0.43 2.32
C ILE A 150 -10.41 0.49 1.62
N GLY A 151 -10.79 1.66 1.10
CA GLY A 151 -12.09 1.85 0.44
C GLY A 151 -13.25 1.46 1.35
N ASP A 152 -14.18 0.65 0.83
CA ASP A 152 -15.40 0.23 1.56
C ASP A 152 -15.20 -0.99 2.48
N LEU A 153 -13.97 -1.46 2.68
CA LEU A 153 -13.71 -2.63 3.54
C LEU A 153 -14.03 -2.32 5.00
N VAL A 154 -14.79 -3.22 5.64
CA VAL A 154 -15.11 -3.12 7.07
C VAL A 154 -14.14 -3.98 7.90
N VAL A 155 -13.39 -3.34 8.80
CA VAL A 155 -12.32 -3.97 9.57
C VAL A 155 -12.89 -4.97 10.60
N PRO A 156 -12.33 -6.19 10.72
CA PRO A 156 -12.70 -7.10 11.81
C PRO A 156 -12.33 -6.55 13.20
N PRO A 157 -13.16 -6.77 14.23
CA PRO A 157 -14.27 -7.73 14.28
C PRO A 157 -15.63 -7.14 13.88
N VAL A 158 -15.69 -5.85 13.56
CA VAL A 158 -16.91 -5.15 13.14
C VAL A 158 -17.44 -5.70 11.81
N GLY A 159 -16.51 -6.01 10.90
CA GLY A 159 -16.81 -6.67 9.64
C GLY A 159 -15.89 -7.85 9.35
N SER A 160 -15.84 -8.22 8.08
CA SER A 160 -15.08 -9.37 7.57
C SER A 160 -14.00 -8.98 6.54
N GLY A 161 -13.67 -7.69 6.46
CA GLY A 161 -12.70 -7.15 5.51
C GLY A 161 -11.33 -7.80 5.64
N PHE A 162 -10.64 -7.88 4.51
CA PHE A 162 -9.34 -8.53 4.41
C PHE A 162 -8.45 -7.81 3.41
N LEU A 163 -7.19 -7.61 3.82
CA LEU A 163 -6.11 -7.18 2.93
C LEU A 163 -4.92 -8.10 3.15
N LEU A 164 -4.15 -8.37 2.10
CA LEU A 164 -2.93 -9.15 2.26
C LEU A 164 -1.91 -8.33 3.06
N PRO A 165 -1.20 -8.94 4.02
CA PRO A 165 -0.18 -8.26 4.83
C PRO A 165 0.90 -7.55 3.99
N ARG A 166 1.29 -8.14 2.87
CA ARG A 166 2.31 -7.58 1.97
C ARG A 166 1.86 -6.28 1.30
N ASP A 167 0.57 -6.15 1.02
CA ASP A 167 0.04 -5.01 0.28
C ASP A 167 -0.08 -3.77 1.19
N VAL A 168 -0.17 -3.97 2.51
CA VAL A 168 -0.24 -2.89 3.51
C VAL A 168 1.09 -2.65 4.26
N ALA A 169 2.13 -3.44 3.98
CA ALA A 169 3.37 -3.44 4.76
C ALA A 169 4.06 -2.06 4.78
N GLY A 170 4.01 -1.32 3.67
CA GLY A 170 4.53 0.05 3.58
C GLY A 170 3.81 1.00 4.53
N PHE A 171 2.48 0.97 4.53
CA PHE A 171 1.66 1.79 5.44
C PHE A 171 1.92 1.45 6.91
N VAL A 172 1.95 0.16 7.25
CA VAL A 172 2.25 -0.30 8.62
C VAL A 172 3.63 0.20 9.08
N SER A 173 4.64 0.16 8.20
CA SER A 173 5.99 0.65 8.53
C SER A 173 5.98 2.16 8.82
N THR A 174 5.40 2.97 7.94
CA THR A 174 5.35 4.43 8.11
C THR A 174 4.56 4.82 9.35
N LEU A 175 3.39 4.23 9.57
CA LEU A 175 2.55 4.52 10.73
C LEU A 175 3.18 4.02 12.03
N THR A 176 3.97 2.94 12.00
CA THR A 176 4.80 2.53 13.15
C THR A 176 5.80 3.61 13.49
N GLN A 177 6.58 4.10 12.52
CA GLN A 177 7.58 5.14 12.74
C GLN A 177 6.94 6.43 13.30
N TYR A 178 5.78 6.81 12.77
CA TYR A 178 5.01 7.93 13.30
C TYR A 178 4.63 7.71 14.77
N ASN A 179 3.91 6.63 15.08
CA ASN A 179 3.37 6.36 16.41
C ASN A 179 4.44 6.06 17.46
N THR A 180 5.68 5.84 17.05
CA THR A 180 6.84 5.63 17.94
C THR A 180 7.75 6.86 18.04
N GLY A 181 7.36 7.97 17.40
CA GLY A 181 8.01 9.26 17.57
C GLY A 181 9.22 9.51 16.68
N PHE A 182 9.41 8.72 15.62
CA PHE A 182 10.56 8.83 14.70
C PHE A 182 10.31 9.70 13.47
N LEU A 183 9.10 10.26 13.32
CA LEU A 183 8.77 11.17 12.23
C LEU A 183 8.54 12.61 12.75
N CYS A 184 7.47 13.28 12.33
CA CYS A 184 7.23 14.71 12.57
C CYS A 184 6.79 15.06 14.00
N SER A 185 6.41 14.09 14.82
CA SER A 185 6.02 14.34 16.20
C SER A 185 6.84 13.45 17.14
N PRO A 186 7.39 13.99 18.24
CA PRO A 186 8.21 13.22 19.18
C PRO A 186 7.35 12.29 20.05
N HIS A 187 7.94 11.23 20.60
CA HIS A 187 7.25 10.38 21.58
C HIS A 187 7.07 11.13 22.91
N CYS A 188 5.91 11.00 23.53
CA CYS A 188 5.64 11.61 24.84
C CYS A 188 6.63 11.09 25.90
N GLY A 189 7.03 11.97 26.83
CA GLY A 189 8.02 11.64 27.87
C GLY A 189 9.47 11.50 27.39
N SER A 190 9.74 11.61 26.09
CA SER A 190 11.11 11.79 25.61
C SER A 190 11.55 13.23 25.93
N PRO A 191 12.75 13.45 26.48
CA PRO A 191 13.26 14.81 26.60
C PRO A 191 13.27 15.43 25.21
N ALA A 192 12.73 16.64 25.08
CA ALA A 192 12.86 17.41 23.85
C ALA A 192 14.34 17.31 23.41
N PRO A 193 14.64 16.97 22.15
CA PRO A 193 16.02 17.00 21.69
C PRO A 193 16.52 18.39 22.06
N LEU A 194 17.56 18.46 22.90
CA LEU A 194 18.17 19.72 23.28
C LEU A 194 18.41 20.43 21.95
N THR A 195 17.66 21.49 21.67
CA THR A 195 17.96 22.38 20.57
C THR A 195 19.37 22.82 20.89
N ARG A 196 20.36 22.24 20.21
CA ARG A 196 21.71 22.75 20.24
C ARG A 196 21.53 24.23 19.94
N PRO A 197 21.83 25.14 20.88
CA PRO A 197 21.59 26.54 20.66
C PRO A 197 22.22 26.85 19.31
N THR A 198 21.42 27.43 18.41
CA THR A 198 21.92 28.01 17.17
C THR A 198 23.22 28.70 17.53
N PRO A 199 24.37 28.36 16.91
CA PRO A 199 25.61 29.00 17.27
C PRO A 199 25.36 30.50 17.15
N THR A 200 25.40 31.20 18.28
CA THR A 200 25.32 32.65 18.35
C THR A 200 26.23 33.17 17.24
N PRO A 201 25.77 34.07 16.34
CA PRO A 201 26.66 34.69 15.38
C PRO A 201 27.84 35.21 16.20
N ARG A 202 29.02 34.63 15.98
CA ARG A 202 30.23 35.14 16.63
C ARG A 202 30.29 36.60 16.23
N THR A 203 30.18 37.50 17.20
CA THR A 203 30.68 38.85 17.02
C THR A 203 32.07 38.70 16.43
N ILE A 204 32.25 39.25 15.23
CA ILE A 204 33.50 39.16 14.48
C ILE A 204 34.54 39.86 15.33
N SER A 205 35.26 39.08 16.14
CA SER A 205 36.50 39.53 16.76
C SER A 205 37.43 39.92 15.61
N PRO A 206 38.06 41.11 15.61
CA PRO A 206 38.89 41.54 14.51
C PRO A 206 39.98 40.49 14.27
N THR A 207 40.09 40.08 13.01
CA THR A 207 41.09 39.13 12.50
C THR A 207 42.47 39.45 13.07
N PRO A 208 43.16 38.50 13.75
CA PRO A 208 44.56 38.69 14.11
C PRO A 208 45.39 38.83 12.83
N ALA A 209 46.34 39.75 12.82
CA ALA A 209 47.25 39.99 11.70
C ALA A 209 47.88 38.68 11.17
N PRO A 210 48.11 38.56 9.85
CA PRO A 210 48.69 37.35 9.28
C PRO A 210 50.05 37.06 9.90
N ARG A 211 50.22 35.81 10.36
CA ARG A 211 51.49 35.27 10.85
C ARG A 211 52.55 35.37 9.73
N PRO A 212 53.79 35.84 10.02
CA PRO A 212 54.86 35.85 9.03
C PRO A 212 55.13 34.45 8.47
N THR A 213 55.25 34.36 7.15
CA THR A 213 55.55 33.12 6.42
C THR A 213 56.94 32.61 6.83
N PRO A 214 57.10 31.34 7.24
CA PRO A 214 58.42 30.77 7.48
C PRO A 214 59.20 30.62 6.15
N PRO A 215 60.54 30.76 6.15
CA PRO A 215 61.35 30.59 4.94
C PRO A 215 61.24 29.16 4.39
N GLY A 216 61.26 29.06 3.06
CA GLY A 216 61.03 27.81 2.34
C GLY A 216 61.99 26.69 2.74
N HIS A 217 61.43 25.54 3.11
CA HIS A 217 62.17 24.30 3.28
C HIS A 217 62.72 23.84 1.92
N ILE A 218 64.04 23.77 1.81
CA ILE A 218 64.75 23.04 0.75
C ILE A 218 64.41 21.55 0.88
N THR A 219 63.67 21.02 -0.09
CA THR A 219 63.39 19.59 -0.21
C THR A 219 64.68 18.84 -0.58
N PRO A 220 65.03 17.73 0.10
CA PRO A 220 66.14 16.89 -0.34
C PRO A 220 65.84 16.23 -1.69
N VAL A 221 66.83 16.22 -2.59
CA VAL A 221 66.78 15.53 -3.88
C VAL A 221 66.65 14.01 -3.66
N PRO A 222 65.76 13.30 -4.36
CA PRO A 222 65.62 11.85 -4.21
C PRO A 222 66.84 11.10 -4.76
N PRO A 223 67.23 9.94 -4.18
CA PRO A 223 68.34 9.14 -4.68
C PRO A 223 68.02 8.49 -6.03
N PRO A 224 69.04 8.20 -6.87
CA PRO A 224 68.84 7.62 -8.19
C PRO A 224 68.35 6.15 -8.10
N PRO A 225 67.59 5.68 -9.11
CA PRO A 225 67.08 4.31 -9.13
C PRO A 225 68.18 3.27 -9.37
N SER A 226 68.07 2.13 -8.69
CA SER A 226 68.98 0.98 -8.82
C SER A 226 69.03 0.41 -10.25
N PRO A 227 70.20 -0.10 -10.71
CA PRO A 227 70.34 -0.65 -12.05
C PRO A 227 69.52 -1.94 -12.25
N ARG A 228 68.86 -2.03 -13.40
CA ARG A 228 68.05 -3.17 -13.85
C ARG A 228 68.95 -4.42 -14.06
N PRO A 229 68.53 -5.61 -13.62
CA PRO A 229 69.26 -6.85 -13.91
C PRO A 229 69.26 -7.14 -15.43
N THR A 230 70.42 -7.45 -15.98
CA THR A 230 70.62 -7.89 -17.37
C THR A 230 69.96 -9.25 -17.62
N PRO A 231 69.34 -9.50 -18.79
CA PRO A 231 68.84 -10.82 -19.14
C PRO A 231 70.00 -11.77 -19.48
N TYR A 232 69.94 -12.99 -18.95
CA TYR A 232 70.86 -14.08 -19.32
C TYR A 232 70.69 -14.48 -20.80
N PRO A 233 71.79 -14.85 -21.50
CA PRO A 233 71.70 -15.40 -22.85
C PRO A 233 71.27 -16.87 -22.81
N ARG A 234 70.41 -17.25 -23.74
CA ARG A 234 69.85 -18.60 -23.91
C ARG A 234 70.66 -19.36 -24.97
N PRO A 235 71.15 -20.58 -24.69
CA PRO A 235 71.34 -21.62 -25.71
C PRO A 235 70.07 -22.47 -25.88
#